data_AF-W4LB04-F1
#
_entry.id   AF-W4LB04-F1
#
_cell.length_a   1.000
_cell.length_b   1.000
_cell.length_c   1.000
_cell.angle_alpha   90.00
_cell.angle_beta   90.00
_cell.angle_gamma   90.00
#
_symmetry.space_group_name_H-M   'P 1'
#
loop_
_entity.id
_entity.type
_entity.pdbx_description
1 polymer ?
#
loop_
_entity_poly.entity_id
_entity_poly.type
_entity_poly.pdbx_seq_one_letter_code
_entity_poly.pdbx_strand_id
1 'polypeptide(L)'
;MLDTALNLTARLKQPLTPFETPLAPWFEELIEPIYDHGERVVQDHTSLYLELIVQLHSHSKVSQVIEWLEAQRAEQLSLRLAVRMLEAQEDVTPCQLGHAVAHFRMGMVGLMQGYIALVEHDCSRLQAYGHQGLTLLGQLYKTESESLADKRNQYIETAKQQYQAFEKTWEDAVEAFAKIKTYCREAAKAASPEHENVTA
;
A
#
# COMPACT_ATOMS: atom_id res chain seq x y z
N MET A 1 -0.53 14.44 -11.18
CA MET A 1 -0.97 13.14 -10.62
C MET A 1 -1.22 12.09 -11.70
N LEU A 2 -2.03 12.38 -12.73
CA LEU A 2 -2.28 11.45 -13.84
C LEU A 2 -0.98 11.10 -14.61
N ASP A 3 -0.12 12.09 -14.88
CA ASP A 3 1.17 11.87 -15.57
C ASP A 3 2.14 11.00 -14.78
N THR A 4 2.15 11.10 -13.45
CA THR A 4 2.97 10.25 -12.57
C THR A 4 2.46 8.82 -12.60
N ALA A 5 1.14 8.62 -12.49
CA ALA A 5 0.51 7.31 -12.61
C ALA A 5 0.75 6.70 -14.01
N LEU A 6 0.63 7.49 -15.08
CA LEU A 6 0.90 7.06 -16.45
C LEU A 6 2.37 6.73 -16.66
N ASN A 7 3.31 7.50 -16.09
CA ASN A 7 4.74 7.20 -16.17
C ASN A 7 5.11 5.92 -15.41
N LEU A 8 4.55 5.69 -14.22
CA LEU A 8 4.72 4.43 -13.50
C LEU A 8 4.12 3.26 -14.29
N THR A 9 2.91 3.41 -14.79
CA THR A 9 2.25 2.36 -15.58
C THR A 9 3.01 2.08 -16.88
N ALA A 10 3.63 3.09 -17.51
CA ALA A 10 4.43 2.95 -18.72
C ALA A 10 5.80 2.30 -18.46
N ARG A 11 6.49 2.70 -17.39
CA ARG A 11 7.75 2.07 -16.95
C ARG A 11 7.55 0.61 -16.54
N LEU A 12 6.48 0.34 -15.79
CA LEU A 12 6.17 -0.99 -15.28
C LEU A 12 5.48 -1.92 -16.31
N LYS A 13 5.06 -1.39 -17.47
CA LYS A 13 4.61 -2.18 -18.64
C LYS A 13 5.76 -2.79 -19.44
N GLN A 14 7.00 -2.34 -19.19
CA GLN A 14 8.15 -3.02 -19.75
C GLN A 14 8.28 -4.36 -19.01
N PRO A 15 8.16 -5.49 -19.71
CA PRO A 15 8.39 -6.78 -19.08
C PRO A 15 9.83 -6.77 -18.55
N LEU A 16 9.99 -6.74 -17.23
CA LEU A 16 11.26 -7.04 -16.61
C LEU A 16 11.59 -8.47 -17.04
N THR A 17 12.57 -8.61 -17.92
CA THR A 17 13.01 -9.91 -18.43
C THR A 17 13.31 -10.78 -17.21
N PRO A 18 12.66 -11.94 -17.05
CA PRO A 18 12.89 -12.77 -15.89
C PRO A 18 14.38 -13.16 -15.88
N PHE A 19 15.11 -12.73 -14.86
CA PHE A 19 16.47 -13.15 -14.52
C PHE A 19 17.67 -12.52 -15.25
N GLU A 20 17.55 -11.35 -15.86
CA GLU A 20 18.75 -10.59 -16.30
C GLU A 20 18.90 -9.20 -15.65
N THR A 21 17.95 -8.76 -14.84
CA THR A 21 18.04 -7.48 -14.15
C THR A 21 18.92 -7.62 -12.90
N PRO A 22 20.07 -6.92 -12.80
CA PRO A 22 20.82 -6.90 -11.55
C PRO A 22 19.93 -6.45 -10.38
N LEU A 23 20.22 -6.93 -9.17
CA LEU A 23 19.46 -6.63 -7.95
C LEU A 23 19.23 -5.12 -7.72
N ALA A 24 20.18 -4.29 -8.15
CA ALA A 24 20.10 -2.82 -8.06
C ALA A 24 18.97 -2.23 -8.93
N PRO A 25 18.91 -2.42 -10.26
CA PRO A 25 17.79 -1.93 -11.05
C PRO A 25 16.42 -2.51 -10.64
N TRP A 26 16.34 -3.77 -10.17
CA TRP A 26 15.07 -4.27 -9.62
C TRP A 26 14.62 -3.49 -8.37
N PHE A 27 15.53 -3.19 -7.44
CA PHE A 27 15.21 -2.40 -6.26
C PHE A 27 14.84 -0.94 -6.61
N GLU A 28 15.66 -0.29 -7.43
CA GLU A 28 15.53 1.13 -7.80
C GLU A 28 14.33 1.41 -8.72
N GLU A 29 13.95 0.46 -9.59
CA GLU A 29 12.86 0.66 -10.55
C GLU A 29 11.51 0.17 -10.03
N LEU A 30 11.49 -0.80 -9.11
CA LEU A 30 10.25 -1.41 -8.61
C LEU A 30 9.99 -1.12 -7.14
N ILE A 31 10.91 -1.46 -6.23
CA ILE A 31 10.65 -1.43 -4.79
C ILE A 31 10.69 0.01 -4.23
N GLU A 32 11.75 0.77 -4.53
CA GLU A 32 11.92 2.14 -4.02
C GLU A 32 10.80 3.09 -4.50
N PRO A 33 10.38 3.10 -5.77
CA PRO A 33 9.28 3.95 -6.21
C PRO A 33 7.94 3.59 -5.56
N ILE A 34 7.71 2.31 -5.25
CA ILE A 34 6.49 1.87 -4.55
C ILE A 34 6.51 2.33 -3.09
N TYR A 35 7.66 2.21 -2.42
CA TYR A 35 7.84 2.70 -1.05
C TYR A 35 7.61 4.22 -0.95
N ASP A 36 8.22 5.00 -1.84
CA ASP A 36 8.08 6.46 -1.87
C ASP A 36 6.62 6.90 -2.09
N HIS A 37 5.85 6.16 -2.89
CA HIS A 37 4.40 6.40 -3.01
C HIS A 37 3.64 6.05 -1.74
N GLY A 38 4.00 4.94 -1.08
CA GLY A 38 3.44 4.56 0.21
C GLY A 38 3.67 5.63 1.28
N GLU A 39 4.88 6.18 1.35
CA GLU A 39 5.24 7.21 2.33
C GLU A 39 4.38 8.47 2.17
N ARG A 40 4.20 8.96 0.93
CA ARG A 40 3.33 10.12 0.65
C ARG A 40 1.89 9.87 1.08
N VAL A 41 1.36 8.68 0.75
CA VAL A 41 0.01 8.27 1.16
C VAL A 41 -0.10 8.26 2.68
N VAL A 42 0.86 7.69 3.41
CA VAL A 42 0.81 7.69 4.88
C VAL A 42 0.83 9.10 5.47
N GLN A 43 1.66 10.00 4.92
CA GLN A 43 1.71 11.40 5.36
C GLN A 43 0.36 12.11 5.20
N ASP A 44 -0.37 11.82 4.12
CA ASP A 44 -1.69 12.40 3.86
C ASP A 44 -2.80 11.73 4.70
N HIS A 45 -2.69 10.42 4.98
CA HIS A 45 -3.76 9.64 5.59
C HIS A 45 -4.04 9.94 7.05
N THR A 46 -3.03 10.29 7.86
CA THR A 46 -3.30 10.63 9.27
C THR A 46 -4.31 11.78 9.39
N SER A 47 -4.22 12.77 8.49
CA SER A 47 -5.19 13.88 8.41
C SER A 47 -6.55 13.39 7.89
N LEU A 48 -6.57 12.52 6.88
CA LEU A 48 -7.81 11.97 6.32
C LEU A 48 -8.62 11.15 7.33
N TYR A 49 -7.98 10.43 8.26
CA TYR A 49 -8.72 9.71 9.30
C TYR A 49 -9.38 10.65 10.32
N LEU A 50 -8.72 11.74 10.67
CA LEU A 50 -9.34 12.77 11.51
C LEU A 50 -10.52 13.42 10.78
N GLU A 51 -10.35 13.71 9.50
CA GLU A 51 -11.42 14.24 8.64
C GLU A 51 -12.57 13.24 8.50
N LEU A 52 -12.33 11.93 8.42
CA LEU A 52 -13.37 10.91 8.40
C LEU A 52 -14.29 11.03 9.61
N ILE A 53 -13.69 11.14 10.79
CA ILE A 53 -14.42 11.21 12.05
C ILE A 53 -15.28 12.48 12.04
N VAL A 54 -14.73 13.60 11.54
CA VAL A 54 -15.50 14.83 11.33
C VAL A 54 -16.65 14.61 10.34
N GLN A 55 -16.44 13.91 9.22
CA GLN A 55 -17.50 13.62 8.25
C GLN A 55 -18.61 12.75 8.85
N LEU A 56 -18.25 11.72 9.61
CA LEU A 56 -19.20 10.82 10.31
C LEU A 56 -20.05 11.57 11.35
N HIS A 57 -19.49 12.62 11.97
CA HIS A 57 -20.23 13.49 12.88
C HIS A 57 -21.10 14.54 12.17
N SER A 58 -20.60 15.10 11.07
CA SER A 58 -21.20 16.27 10.42
C SER A 58 -22.32 15.92 9.45
N HIS A 59 -22.26 14.73 8.85
CA HIS A 59 -23.28 14.27 7.91
C HIS A 59 -24.45 13.58 8.62
N SER A 60 -25.62 13.64 7.97
CA SER A 60 -26.85 12.98 8.43
C SER A 60 -27.15 11.70 7.64
N LYS A 61 -26.56 11.54 6.45
CA LYS A 61 -26.78 10.41 5.55
C LYS A 61 -25.48 9.66 5.27
N VAL A 62 -25.59 8.33 5.18
CA VAL A 62 -24.49 7.44 4.82
C VAL A 62 -23.95 7.77 3.42
N SER A 63 -24.85 8.06 2.45
CA SER A 63 -24.47 8.36 1.06
C SER A 63 -23.50 9.55 0.94
N GLN A 64 -23.61 10.56 1.80
CA GLN A 64 -22.71 11.72 1.78
C GLN A 64 -21.29 11.36 2.23
N VAL A 65 -21.18 10.45 3.21
CA VAL A 65 -19.88 9.93 3.66
C VAL A 65 -19.27 9.03 2.59
N ILE A 66 -20.09 8.23 1.89
CA ILE A 66 -19.65 7.41 0.74
C ILE A 66 -19.10 8.31 -0.38
N GLU A 67 -19.86 9.32 -0.81
CA GLU A 67 -19.44 10.25 -1.86
C GLU A 67 -18.09 10.91 -1.52
N TRP A 68 -17.93 11.35 -0.27
CA TRP A 68 -16.68 11.94 0.18
C TRP A 68 -15.52 10.92 0.18
N LEU A 69 -15.73 9.70 0.68
CA LEU A 69 -14.71 8.65 0.66
C LEU A 69 -14.30 8.29 -0.78
N GLU A 70 -15.25 8.16 -1.71
CA GLU A 70 -14.94 7.85 -3.11
C GLU A 70 -14.14 8.97 -3.80
N ALA A 71 -14.37 10.24 -3.43
CA ALA A 71 -13.54 11.35 -3.90
C ALA A 71 -12.07 11.20 -3.45
N GLN A 72 -11.85 10.85 -2.17
CA GLN A 72 -10.51 10.57 -1.63
C GLN A 72 -9.86 9.34 -2.32
N ARG A 73 -10.67 8.36 -2.77
CA ARG A 73 -10.20 7.15 -3.47
C ARG A 73 -9.51 7.44 -4.79
N ALA A 74 -10.03 8.43 -5.52
CA ALA A 74 -9.55 8.78 -6.84
C ALA A 74 -8.09 9.25 -6.79
N GLU A 75 -7.73 9.94 -5.71
CA GLU A 75 -6.39 10.48 -5.49
C GLU A 75 -5.34 9.38 -5.25
N GLN A 76 -5.77 8.22 -4.76
CA GLN A 76 -4.91 7.06 -4.44
C GLN A 76 -4.82 6.04 -5.57
N LEU A 77 -5.34 6.36 -6.77
CA LEU A 77 -5.31 5.45 -7.91
C LEU A 77 -3.90 5.01 -8.30
N SER A 78 -2.92 5.93 -8.21
CA SER A 78 -1.51 5.65 -8.54
C SER A 78 -0.91 4.57 -7.65
N LEU A 79 -1.08 4.67 -6.33
CA LEU A 79 -0.62 3.66 -5.38
C LEU A 79 -1.29 2.31 -5.66
N ARG A 80 -2.60 2.32 -5.91
CA ARG A 80 -3.35 1.09 -6.19
C ARG A 80 -2.82 0.36 -7.43
N LEU A 81 -2.53 1.09 -8.49
CA LEU A 81 -1.92 0.52 -9.69
C LEU A 81 -0.53 -0.04 -9.38
N ALA A 82 0.30 0.70 -8.66
CA ALA A 82 1.66 0.28 -8.32
C ALA A 82 1.69 -1.03 -7.49
N VAL A 83 0.82 -1.15 -6.49
CA VAL A 83 0.73 -2.37 -5.66
C VAL A 83 0.15 -3.55 -6.43
N ARG A 84 -0.89 -3.33 -7.28
CA ARG A 84 -1.41 -4.38 -8.18
C ARG A 84 -0.32 -4.91 -9.13
N MET A 85 0.58 -4.03 -9.57
CA MET A 85 1.71 -4.43 -10.41
C MET A 85 2.73 -5.25 -9.60
N LEU A 86 3.02 -4.88 -8.36
CA LEU A 86 3.84 -5.72 -7.47
C LEU A 86 3.23 -7.11 -7.24
N GLU A 87 1.90 -7.20 -7.13
CA GLU A 87 1.20 -8.49 -7.06
C GLU A 87 1.38 -9.34 -8.32
N ALA A 88 1.43 -8.72 -9.50
CA ALA A 88 1.61 -9.42 -10.79
C ALA A 88 3.05 -9.88 -11.06
N GLN A 89 4.03 -9.45 -10.25
CA GLN A 89 5.47 -9.71 -10.43
C GLN A 89 6.00 -10.75 -9.42
N GLU A 90 5.13 -11.60 -8.86
CA GLU A 90 5.50 -12.61 -7.86
C GLU A 90 6.60 -13.57 -8.36
N ASP A 91 6.61 -13.88 -9.66
CA ASP A 91 7.55 -14.82 -10.29
C ASP A 91 8.97 -14.28 -10.52
N VAL A 92 9.19 -12.97 -10.31
CA VAL A 92 10.50 -12.30 -10.57
C VAL A 92 11.21 -11.89 -9.29
N THR A 93 10.71 -12.33 -8.13
CA THR A 93 11.31 -12.02 -6.83
C THR A 93 12.58 -12.85 -6.61
N PRO A 94 13.72 -12.23 -6.25
CA PRO A 94 14.91 -12.98 -5.86
C PRO A 94 14.60 -13.93 -4.71
N CYS A 95 14.97 -15.21 -4.82
CA CYS A 95 14.54 -16.22 -3.84
C CYS A 95 15.00 -15.91 -2.42
N GLN A 96 16.16 -15.26 -2.26
CA GLN A 96 16.70 -14.81 -0.97
C GLN A 96 15.89 -13.68 -0.33
N LEU A 97 15.13 -12.93 -1.13
CA LEU A 97 14.28 -11.82 -0.70
C LEU A 97 12.80 -12.18 -0.61
N GLY A 98 12.40 -13.39 -1.01
CA GLY A 98 11.00 -13.79 -1.12
C GLY A 98 10.16 -13.47 0.11
N HIS A 99 10.69 -13.72 1.32
CA HIS A 99 9.98 -13.41 2.56
C HIS A 99 9.86 -11.90 2.80
N ALA A 100 10.94 -11.13 2.62
CA ALA A 100 10.92 -9.68 2.81
C ALA A 100 10.01 -8.99 1.80
N VAL A 101 10.03 -9.42 0.53
CA VAL A 101 9.15 -8.89 -0.52
C VAL A 101 7.70 -9.25 -0.28
N ALA A 102 7.41 -10.47 0.19
CA ALA A 102 6.07 -10.85 0.59
C ALA A 102 5.53 -9.95 1.71
N HIS A 103 6.34 -9.68 2.75
CA HIS A 103 5.97 -8.76 3.83
C HIS A 103 5.80 -7.31 3.35
N PHE A 104 6.71 -6.81 2.52
CA PHE A 104 6.59 -5.48 1.90
C PHE A 104 5.28 -5.37 1.13
N ARG A 105 4.99 -6.34 0.26
CA ARG A 105 3.73 -6.40 -0.50
C ARG A 105 2.51 -6.45 0.41
N MET A 106 2.52 -7.26 1.46
CA MET A 106 1.40 -7.32 2.41
C MET A 106 1.17 -5.98 3.09
N GLY A 107 2.22 -5.28 3.52
CA GLY A 107 2.12 -3.95 4.10
C GLY A 107 1.55 -2.93 3.11
N MET A 108 2.05 -2.92 1.87
CA MET A 108 1.55 -2.04 0.80
C MET A 108 0.08 -2.32 0.42
N VAL A 109 -0.35 -3.60 0.45
CA VAL A 109 -1.77 -3.97 0.30
C VAL A 109 -2.60 -3.48 1.48
N GLY A 110 -2.05 -3.57 2.70
CA GLY A 110 -2.65 -3.01 3.90
C GLY A 110 -2.92 -1.51 3.78
N LEU A 111 -1.97 -0.74 3.26
CA LEU A 111 -2.14 0.70 3.00
C LEU A 111 -3.32 0.99 2.06
N MET A 112 -3.49 0.20 0.99
CA MET A 112 -4.64 0.35 0.08
C MET A 112 -5.99 0.05 0.78
N GLN A 113 -5.99 -0.89 1.71
CA GLN A 113 -7.18 -1.40 2.39
C GLN A 113 -7.58 -0.56 3.62
N GLY A 114 -6.66 0.27 4.13
CA GLY A 114 -6.88 1.10 5.32
C GLY A 114 -8.11 1.98 5.23
N TYR A 115 -8.48 2.49 4.06
CA TYR A 115 -9.46 3.57 4.03
C TYR A 115 -10.47 3.54 2.88
N ILE A 116 -10.08 3.13 1.66
CA ILE A 116 -10.87 3.52 0.47
C ILE A 116 -11.00 2.45 -0.62
N ALA A 117 -10.45 1.27 -0.42
CA ALA A 117 -10.72 0.18 -1.35
C ALA A 117 -12.07 -0.48 -1.02
N LEU A 118 -13.03 -0.39 -1.95
CA LEU A 118 -13.85 -1.55 -2.27
C LEU A 118 -12.87 -2.64 -2.70
N VAL A 119 -12.63 -3.61 -1.83
CA VAL A 119 -11.95 -4.84 -2.24
C VAL A 119 -12.95 -5.52 -3.16
N GLU A 120 -12.63 -5.63 -4.44
CA GLU A 120 -13.49 -6.21 -5.48
C GLU A 120 -13.92 -7.65 -5.14
N HIS A 121 -13.30 -8.28 -4.12
CA HIS A 121 -13.70 -9.55 -3.52
C HIS A 121 -13.84 -9.42 -1.99
N ASP A 122 -14.98 -9.87 -1.47
CA ASP A 122 -15.58 -9.71 -0.12
C ASP A 122 -14.75 -10.18 1.12
N CYS A 123 -13.44 -10.43 1.02
CA CYS A 123 -12.60 -10.79 2.17
C CYS A 123 -11.29 -10.00 2.17
N SER A 124 -11.09 -9.12 3.16
CA SER A 124 -9.90 -8.28 3.29
C SER A 124 -8.67 -9.12 3.59
N ARG A 125 -7.60 -8.96 2.80
CA ARG A 125 -6.24 -9.45 3.15
C ARG A 125 -5.72 -8.83 4.47
N LEU A 126 -6.38 -7.80 5.01
CA LEU A 126 -6.19 -7.27 6.37
C LEU A 126 -6.43 -8.28 7.51
N GLN A 127 -6.94 -9.50 7.25
CA GLN A 127 -6.96 -10.55 8.28
C GLN A 127 -5.57 -10.78 8.88
N ALA A 128 -4.51 -10.66 8.07
CA ALA A 128 -3.12 -10.75 8.52
C ALA A 128 -2.75 -9.65 9.55
N TYR A 129 -3.50 -8.55 9.56
CA TYR A 129 -3.32 -7.38 10.42
C TYR A 129 -4.40 -7.27 11.51
N GLY A 130 -5.18 -8.33 11.74
CA GLY A 130 -6.18 -8.39 12.80
C GLY A 130 -7.55 -7.76 12.45
N HIS A 131 -7.72 -7.21 11.24
CA HIS A 131 -9.04 -6.74 10.79
C HIS A 131 -9.85 -7.91 10.25
N GLN A 132 -10.97 -8.21 10.89
CA GLN A 132 -11.92 -9.22 10.45
C GLN A 132 -13.21 -8.55 10.00
N GLY A 133 -13.40 -8.41 8.68
CA GLY A 133 -14.65 -7.91 8.12
C GLY A 133 -14.47 -6.95 6.96
N LEU A 134 -15.56 -6.26 6.61
CA LEU A 134 -15.56 -5.26 5.54
C LEU A 134 -14.75 -4.03 5.96
N THR A 135 -14.16 -3.36 4.97
CA THR A 135 -13.67 -1.99 5.16
C THR A 135 -14.82 -1.07 5.53
N LEU A 136 -14.55 0.08 6.17
CA LEU A 136 -15.61 1.04 6.52
C LEU A 136 -16.44 1.42 5.28
N LEU A 137 -15.79 1.71 4.15
CA LEU A 137 -16.49 1.98 2.89
C LEU A 137 -17.41 0.82 2.48
N GLY A 138 -16.94 -0.43 2.60
CA GLY A 138 -17.77 -1.61 2.34
C GLY A 138 -18.95 -1.75 3.32
N GLN A 139 -18.77 -1.40 4.59
CA GLN A 139 -19.87 -1.36 5.57
C GLN A 139 -20.89 -0.29 5.21
N LEU A 140 -20.44 0.92 4.87
CA LEU A 140 -21.29 2.05 4.48
C LEU A 140 -22.14 1.68 3.25
N TYR A 141 -21.56 1.08 2.22
CA TYR A 141 -22.32 0.60 1.05
C TYR A 141 -23.39 -0.45 1.41
N LYS A 142 -23.09 -1.40 2.30
CA LYS A 142 -24.09 -2.41 2.72
C LYS A 142 -25.23 -1.82 3.57
N THR A 143 -25.05 -0.60 4.09
CA THR A 143 -25.97 0.03 5.04
C THR A 143 -26.43 1.41 4.54
N GLU A 144 -26.29 1.69 3.25
CA GLU A 144 -26.56 2.99 2.65
C GLU A 144 -27.99 3.48 2.88
N SER A 145 -28.96 2.56 2.87
CA SER A 145 -30.38 2.85 3.12
C SER A 145 -30.70 3.12 4.59
N GLU A 146 -29.74 2.94 5.49
CA GLU A 146 -29.94 3.08 6.94
C GLU A 146 -29.56 4.48 7.46
N SER A 147 -30.03 4.78 8.66
CA SER A 147 -29.69 6.03 9.35
C SER A 147 -28.23 6.01 9.81
N LEU A 148 -27.44 7.00 9.37
CA LEU A 148 -26.07 7.19 9.85
C LEU A 148 -26.04 7.42 11.36
N ALA A 149 -27.06 8.08 11.93
CA ALA A 149 -27.11 8.40 13.35
C ALA A 149 -27.12 7.14 14.23
N ASP A 150 -27.78 6.07 13.76
CA ASP A 150 -27.99 4.85 14.53
C ASP A 150 -26.69 4.02 14.61
N LYS A 151 -25.85 4.10 13.57
CA LYS A 151 -24.60 3.34 13.43
C LYS A 151 -23.33 4.19 13.58
N ARG A 152 -23.46 5.50 13.81
CA ARG A 152 -22.32 6.44 13.85
C ARG A 152 -21.17 5.96 14.74
N ASN A 153 -21.47 5.57 15.97
CA ASN A 153 -20.43 5.14 16.92
C ASN A 153 -19.72 3.87 16.44
N GLN A 154 -20.46 2.94 15.81
CA GLN A 154 -19.90 1.73 15.22
C GLN A 154 -18.95 2.06 14.05
N TYR A 155 -19.34 3.00 13.18
CA TYR A 155 -18.47 3.44 12.08
C TYR A 155 -17.22 4.16 12.56
N ILE A 156 -17.33 5.01 13.59
CA ILE A 156 -16.18 5.69 14.19
C ILE A 156 -15.23 4.66 14.80
N GLU A 157 -15.74 3.67 15.52
CA GLU A 157 -14.92 2.63 16.11
C GLU A 157 -14.24 1.78 15.03
N THR A 158 -14.98 1.43 13.96
CA THR A 158 -14.41 0.75 12.79
C THR A 158 -13.29 1.60 12.17
N ALA A 159 -13.50 2.90 11.99
CA ALA A 159 -12.49 3.80 11.43
C ALA A 159 -11.20 3.80 12.26
N LYS A 160 -11.31 3.83 13.59
CA LYS A 160 -10.15 3.77 14.51
C LYS A 160 -9.42 2.44 14.42
N GLN A 161 -10.14 1.32 14.39
CA GLN A 161 -9.53 -0.01 14.25
C GLN A 161 -8.81 -0.14 12.92
N GLN A 162 -9.41 0.38 11.85
CA GLN A 162 -8.76 0.41 10.53
C GLN A 162 -7.54 1.32 10.50
N TYR A 163 -7.56 2.46 11.20
CA TYR A 163 -6.39 3.33 11.34
C TYR A 163 -5.24 2.61 12.05
N GLN A 164 -5.51 1.91 13.15
CA GLN A 164 -4.49 1.14 13.87
C GLN A 164 -3.91 0.01 13.00
N ALA A 165 -4.77 -0.68 12.25
CA ALA A 165 -4.31 -1.68 11.28
C ALA A 165 -3.47 -1.03 10.17
N PHE A 166 -3.85 0.15 9.69
CA PHE A 166 -3.10 0.93 8.71
C PHE A 166 -1.70 1.30 9.23
N GLU A 167 -1.58 1.84 10.44
CA GLU A 167 -0.29 2.15 11.06
C GLU A 167 0.62 0.92 11.13
N LYS A 168 0.08 -0.21 11.59
CA LYS A 168 0.82 -1.48 11.66
C LYS A 168 1.25 -1.99 10.27
N THR A 169 0.39 -1.84 9.26
CA THR A 169 0.75 -2.25 7.89
C THR A 169 1.90 -1.42 7.33
N TRP A 170 1.97 -0.14 7.71
CA TRP A 170 3.08 0.72 7.33
C TRP A 170 4.37 0.33 8.03
N GLU A 171 4.32 0.07 9.34
CA GLU A 171 5.48 -0.40 10.11
C GLU A 171 6.10 -1.66 9.47
N ASP A 172 5.26 -2.65 9.13
CA ASP A 172 5.69 -3.86 8.44
C ASP A 172 6.32 -3.57 7.06
N ALA A 173 5.73 -2.64 6.28
CA ALA A 173 6.27 -2.25 4.98
C ALA A 173 7.64 -1.57 5.12
N VAL A 174 7.81 -0.69 6.11
CA VAL A 174 9.07 -0.01 6.39
C VAL A 174 10.15 -1.00 6.82
N GLU A 175 9.83 -1.93 7.73
CA GLU A 175 10.78 -2.96 8.17
C GLU A 175 11.22 -3.84 7.00
N ALA A 176 10.26 -4.29 6.18
CA ALA A 176 10.54 -5.11 5.01
C ALA A 176 11.37 -4.36 3.97
N PHE A 177 11.05 -3.09 3.68
CA PHE A 177 11.81 -2.24 2.78
C PHE A 177 13.27 -2.08 3.25
N ALA A 178 13.50 -1.83 4.54
CA ALA A 178 14.85 -1.70 5.10
C ALA A 178 15.68 -2.98 4.91
N LYS A 179 15.07 -4.16 5.09
CA LYS A 179 15.71 -5.46 4.83
C LYS A 179 16.08 -5.62 3.36
N ILE A 180 15.17 -5.30 2.44
CA ILE A 180 15.41 -5.38 0.99
C ILE A 180 16.55 -4.43 0.60
N LYS A 181 16.50 -3.17 1.06
CA LYS A 181 17.50 -2.14 0.76
C LYS A 181 18.90 -2.53 1.24
N THR A 182 19.00 -3.10 2.45
CA THR A 182 20.27 -3.55 3.02
C THR A 182 20.87 -4.67 2.18
N TYR A 183 20.07 -5.68 1.85
CA TYR A 183 20.52 -6.80 1.01
C TYR A 183 20.99 -6.34 -0.38
N CYS A 184 20.24 -5.46 -1.04
CA CYS A 184 20.61 -4.96 -2.36
C CYS A 184 21.92 -4.16 -2.33
N ARG A 185 22.15 -3.37 -1.26
CA ARG A 185 23.43 -2.66 -1.06
C ARG A 185 24.61 -3.61 -0.83
N GLU A 186 24.43 -4.65 -0.03
CA GLU A 186 25.48 -5.64 0.25
C GLU A 186 25.83 -6.45 -1.01
N ALA A 187 24.82 -6.85 -1.78
CA ALA A 187 25.02 -7.54 -3.05
C ALA A 187 25.76 -6.65 -4.08
N ALA A 188 25.43 -5.36 -4.14
CA ALA A 188 26.13 -4.41 -5.03
C ALA A 188 27.61 -4.23 -4.65
N LYS A 189 27.93 -4.18 -3.34
CA LYS A 189 29.32 -4.13 -2.84
C LYS A 189 30.08 -5.41 -3.17
N ALA A 190 29.47 -6.58 -2.98
CA ALA A 190 30.10 -7.86 -3.30
C ALA A 190 30.35 -8.03 -4.81
N ALA A 191 29.51 -7.42 -5.66
CA ALA A 191 29.64 -7.43 -7.12
C ALA A 191 30.63 -6.39 -7.67
N SER A 192 31.04 -5.40 -6.87
CA SER A 192 32.10 -4.45 -7.18
C SER A 192 33.36 -4.79 -6.36
N PRO A 193 34.15 -5.81 -6.73
CA PRO A 193 35.44 -6.00 -6.11
C PRO A 193 36.29 -4.80 -6.48
N GLU A 194 36.60 -3.95 -5.50
CA GLU A 194 37.70 -3.01 -5.64
C GLU A 194 38.94 -3.79 -6.06
N HIS A 195 39.69 -3.20 -7.01
CA HIS A 195 40.98 -3.67 -7.47
C HIS A 195 41.97 -3.91 -6.31
N GLU A 196 41.98 -5.12 -5.73
CA GLU A 196 43.17 -5.65 -5.05
C GLU A 196 44.06 -6.36 -6.08
N ASN A 197 44.50 -5.59 -7.08
CA ASN A 197 45.80 -5.79 -7.70
C ASN A 197 46.75 -4.74 -7.08
N VAL A 198 47.13 -4.96 -5.82
CA VAL A 198 48.39 -4.39 -5.32
C VAL A 198 49.45 -5.44 -5.58
N THR A 199 50.04 -5.32 -6.76
CA THR A 199 51.37 -5.87 -7.03
C THR A 199 52.36 -5.14 -6.13
N ALA A 200 53.10 -5.90 -5.33
CA ALA A 200 54.45 -5.56 -4.86
C ALA A 200 55.20 -6.87 -4.60
#